data_AF-A0A0L1KTG6-F1
#
_entry.id   AF-A0A0L1KTG6-F1
#
_cell.length_a   1.000
_cell.length_b   1.000
_cell.length_c   1.000
_cell.angle_alpha   90.00
_cell.angle_beta   90.00
_cell.angle_gamma   90.00
#
_symmetry.space_group_name_H-M   'P 1'
#
loop_
_entity.id
_entity.type
_entity.pdbx_description
1 polymer ?
#
loop_
_entity_poly.entity_id
_entity_poly.type
_entity_poly.pdbx_seq_one_letter_code
_entity_poly.pdbx_strand_id
1 'polypeptide(L)'
;MSKPIFTRITYGLISLLLIVLAIQTVSNFQSSRLIVDVRVPIPTVDDLQQSYGIDRNLTSGDVRALYHKIITEVGQKWERDVIQHNCKSMATDDPSDHIDDSLDNSHVIIPRKVVRIVPGNTVARGCNLLRHRIRLYCRSRDAEVSPVMLSLRDAWVHGVLGMFGDASSPDSFLRGLTVELPSCLANGEDRPCPSYDTLRNVKGKRDDEIIDSSWRSNPWYDKYENNNKRE
;
A
#
# COMPACT_ATOMS: atom_id res chain seq x y z
N MET A 1 -44.57 -17.79 28.71
CA MET A 1 -43.91 -18.57 27.63
C MET A 1 -43.39 -17.59 26.57
N SER A 2 -42.10 -17.20 26.64
CA SER A 2 -41.50 -16.21 25.73
C SER A 2 -40.18 -16.77 25.18
N LYS A 3 -40.26 -17.67 24.19
CA LYS A 3 -39.09 -18.24 23.50
C LYS A 3 -38.92 -17.89 22.00
N PRO A 4 -39.76 -17.08 21.30
CA PRO A 4 -39.55 -16.87 19.86
C PRO A 4 -38.57 -15.75 19.48
N ILE A 5 -38.27 -14.80 20.37
CA ILE A 5 -37.46 -13.61 20.03
C ILE A 5 -35.97 -13.96 19.97
N PHE A 6 -35.47 -14.73 20.95
CA PHE A 6 -34.04 -15.02 21.07
C PHE A 6 -33.53 -15.82 19.86
N THR A 7 -34.33 -16.74 19.33
CA THR A 7 -33.98 -17.58 18.18
C THR A 7 -33.87 -16.76 16.89
N ARG A 8 -34.70 -15.74 16.69
CA ARG A 8 -34.61 -14.88 15.48
C ARG A 8 -33.35 -14.03 15.48
N ILE A 9 -32.94 -13.53 16.64
CA ILE A 9 -31.72 -12.73 16.78
C ILE A 9 -30.48 -13.59 16.52
N THR A 10 -30.43 -14.81 17.07
CA THR A 10 -29.27 -15.69 16.85
C THR A 10 -29.14 -16.11 15.39
N TYR A 11 -30.23 -16.44 14.69
CA TYR A 11 -30.18 -16.73 13.25
C TYR A 11 -29.71 -15.52 12.42
N GLY A 12 -30.15 -14.31 12.77
CA GLY A 12 -29.68 -13.08 12.11
C GLY A 12 -28.17 -12.88 12.26
N LEU A 13 -27.64 -13.05 13.48
CA LEU A 13 -26.21 -12.92 13.75
C LEU A 13 -25.39 -14.01 13.07
N ILE A 14 -25.86 -15.26 13.07
CA ILE A 14 -25.17 -16.38 12.40
C ILE A 14 -25.16 -16.15 10.89
N SER A 15 -26.27 -15.72 10.30
CA SER A 15 -26.35 -15.41 8.86
C SER A 15 -25.39 -14.28 8.48
N LEU A 16 -25.35 -13.20 9.29
CA LEU A 16 -24.39 -12.11 9.12
C LEU A 16 -22.94 -12.62 9.18
N LEU A 17 -22.62 -13.45 10.18
CA LEU A 17 -21.28 -14.04 10.34
C LEU A 17 -20.88 -14.88 9.13
N LEU A 18 -21.79 -15.71 8.61
CA LEU A 18 -21.54 -16.55 7.43
C LEU A 18 -21.34 -15.72 6.17
N ILE A 19 -22.10 -14.64 6.00
CA ILE A 19 -21.92 -13.69 4.89
C ILE A 19 -20.54 -13.03 4.98
N VAL A 20 -20.14 -12.59 6.17
CA VAL A 20 -18.81 -12.00 6.39
C VAL A 20 -17.71 -13.02 6.09
N LEU A 21 -17.85 -14.27 6.55
CA LEU A 21 -16.89 -15.34 6.25
C LEU A 21 -16.80 -15.66 4.76
N ALA A 22 -17.92 -15.71 4.05
CA ALA A 22 -17.94 -15.92 2.60
C ALA A 22 -17.30 -14.76 1.84
N ILE A 23 -17.53 -13.52 2.26
CA ILE A 23 -16.86 -12.34 1.70
C ILE A 23 -15.35 -12.41 1.97
N GLN A 24 -14.95 -12.83 3.17
CA GLN A 24 -13.54 -13.00 3.54
C GLN A 24 -12.85 -14.04 2.65
N THR A 25 -13.48 -15.20 2.40
CA THR A 25 -12.89 -16.27 1.57
C THR A 25 -12.76 -15.87 0.12
N VAL A 26 -13.76 -15.20 -0.46
CA VAL A 26 -13.71 -14.68 -1.84
C VAL A 26 -12.64 -13.59 -1.98
N SER A 27 -12.57 -12.66 -1.02
CA SER A 27 -11.55 -11.61 -1.00
C SER A 27 -10.14 -12.18 -0.89
N ASN A 28 -9.96 -13.22 -0.07
CA ASN A 28 -8.70 -13.95 0.05
C ASN A 28 -8.32 -14.63 -1.27
N PHE A 29 -9.27 -15.23 -1.97
CA PHE A 29 -9.02 -15.93 -3.23
C PHE A 29 -8.63 -14.99 -4.37
N GLN A 30 -9.28 -13.82 -4.48
CA GLN A 30 -8.91 -12.82 -5.49
C GLN A 30 -7.55 -12.16 -5.21
N SER A 31 -7.21 -11.99 -3.94
CA SER A 31 -5.94 -11.36 -3.54
C SER A 31 -4.71 -12.21 -3.89
N SER A 32 -4.83 -13.54 -3.92
CA SER A 32 -3.73 -14.44 -4.29
C SER A 32 -3.24 -14.26 -5.74
N ARG A 33 -3.98 -13.53 -6.59
CA ARG A 33 -3.59 -13.24 -7.97
C ARG A 33 -2.86 -11.92 -8.16
N LEU A 34 -2.74 -11.11 -7.11
CA LEU A 34 -2.12 -9.79 -7.19
C LEU A 34 -0.70 -9.80 -6.60
N ILE A 35 0.14 -10.72 -7.07
CA ILE A 35 1.58 -10.63 -6.81
C ILE A 35 2.05 -9.40 -7.58
N VAL A 36 2.29 -8.30 -6.87
CA VAL A 36 2.92 -7.13 -7.47
C VAL A 36 4.37 -7.53 -7.73
N ASP A 37 4.70 -7.82 -9.00
CA ASP A 37 6.09 -8.04 -9.45
C ASP A 37 6.83 -6.70 -9.45
N VAL A 38 7.04 -6.14 -8.26
CA VAL A 38 7.95 -5.01 -8.04
C VAL A 38 9.34 -5.61 -7.96
N ARG A 39 10.13 -5.43 -9.02
CA ARG A 39 11.54 -5.89 -9.06
C ARG A 39 12.43 -5.19 -8.03
N VAL A 40 11.99 -4.04 -7.51
CA VAL A 40 12.66 -3.36 -6.40
C VAL A 40 12.14 -3.96 -5.10
N PRO A 41 12.99 -4.59 -4.27
CA PRO A 41 12.55 -5.17 -3.02
C PRO A 41 11.98 -4.07 -2.13
N ILE A 42 10.73 -4.25 -1.73
CA ILE A 42 10.07 -3.38 -0.76
C ILE A 42 10.36 -3.96 0.62
N PRO A 43 10.91 -3.18 1.57
CA PRO A 43 11.18 -3.67 2.91
C PRO A 43 9.91 -4.23 3.55
N THR A 44 10.07 -5.35 4.22
CA THR A 44 9.01 -5.97 5.03
C THR A 44 8.86 -5.27 6.37
N VAL A 45 7.80 -5.57 7.11
CA VAL A 45 7.65 -5.08 8.49
C VAL A 45 8.79 -5.59 9.38
N ASP A 46 9.27 -6.82 9.15
CA ASP A 46 10.41 -7.40 9.87
C ASP A 46 11.73 -6.67 9.55
N ASP A 47 11.96 -6.31 8.27
CA ASP A 47 13.11 -5.50 7.88
C ASP A 47 13.11 -4.13 8.58
N LEU A 48 11.92 -3.52 8.72
CA LEU A 48 11.74 -2.26 9.44
C LEU A 48 11.97 -2.44 10.95
N GLN A 49 11.50 -3.54 11.53
CA GLN A 49 11.75 -3.87 12.94
C GLN A 49 13.24 -4.05 13.23
N GLN A 50 13.97 -4.73 12.34
CA GLN A 50 15.41 -4.89 12.49
C GLN A 50 16.15 -3.55 12.39
N SER A 51 15.66 -2.63 11.53
CA SER A 51 16.30 -1.34 11.28
C SER A 51 15.98 -0.27 12.34
N TYR A 52 14.75 -0.27 12.86
CA TYR A 52 14.23 0.81 13.70
C TYR A 52 13.80 0.36 15.11
N GLY A 53 13.88 -0.93 15.42
CA GLY A 53 13.65 -1.49 16.76
C GLY A 53 12.32 -2.21 16.93
N ILE A 54 12.28 -3.10 17.93
CA ILE A 54 11.14 -3.98 18.22
C ILE A 54 10.24 -3.52 19.38
N ASP A 55 10.63 -2.47 20.11
CA ASP A 55 9.96 -2.10 21.35
C ASP A 55 8.65 -1.35 21.11
N ARG A 56 7.64 -1.65 21.93
CA ARG A 56 6.32 -1.00 21.90
C ARG A 56 6.22 0.01 23.03
N ASN A 57 7.00 1.07 22.91
CA ASN A 57 7.19 2.09 23.95
C ASN A 57 6.97 3.52 23.45
N LEU A 58 6.40 3.69 22.25
CA LEU A 58 6.25 5.01 21.64
C LEU A 58 4.86 5.59 21.95
N THR A 59 4.84 6.89 22.24
CA THR A 59 3.60 7.67 22.29
C THR A 59 3.02 7.84 20.89
N SER A 60 1.76 8.24 20.79
CA SER A 60 1.15 8.54 19.48
C SER A 60 1.90 9.64 18.70
N GLY A 61 2.53 10.60 19.41
CA GLY A 61 3.40 11.61 18.82
C GLY A 61 4.71 11.03 18.27
N ASP A 62 5.36 10.15 19.04
CA ASP A 62 6.61 9.50 18.63
C ASP A 62 6.40 8.54 17.45
N VAL A 63 5.30 7.79 17.44
CA VAL A 63 4.91 6.92 16.33
C VAL A 63 4.76 7.71 15.04
N ARG A 64 4.20 8.93 15.12
CA ARG A 64 4.12 9.84 13.98
C ARG A 64 5.52 10.28 13.55
N ALA A 65 6.34 10.79 14.46
CA ALA A 65 7.69 11.23 14.12
C ALA A 65 8.51 10.11 13.45
N LEU A 66 8.38 8.88 13.96
CA LEU A 66 8.96 7.68 13.38
C LEU A 66 8.44 7.41 11.96
N TYR A 67 7.13 7.46 11.74
CA TYR A 67 6.53 7.29 10.42
C TYR A 67 7.11 8.28 9.39
N HIS A 68 7.21 9.56 9.75
CA HIS A 68 7.76 10.59 8.87
C HIS A 68 9.26 10.38 8.59
N LYS A 69 10.02 10.00 9.62
CA LYS A 69 11.43 9.66 9.45
C LYS A 69 11.61 8.52 8.45
N ILE A 70 10.90 7.41 8.65
CA ILE A 70 11.03 6.22 7.79
C ILE A 70 10.57 6.53 6.37
N ILE A 71 9.44 7.21 6.19
CA ILE A 71 8.93 7.49 4.84
C ILE A 71 9.86 8.43 4.06
N THR A 72 10.55 9.34 4.74
CA THR A 72 11.56 10.20 4.13
C THR A 72 12.81 9.41 3.77
N GLU A 73 13.38 8.66 4.72
CA GLU A 73 14.63 7.91 4.53
C GLU A 73 14.48 6.76 3.52
N VAL A 74 13.49 5.90 3.75
CA VAL A 74 13.22 4.73 2.90
C VAL A 74 12.62 5.17 1.57
N GLY A 75 11.77 6.20 1.58
CA GLY A 75 11.17 6.71 0.35
C GLY A 75 12.16 7.33 -0.60
N GLN A 76 13.03 8.22 -0.11
CA GLN A 76 14.09 8.80 -0.94
C GLN A 76 15.06 7.74 -1.45
N LYS A 77 15.37 6.73 -0.63
CA LYS A 77 16.22 5.62 -1.07
C LYS A 77 15.53 4.81 -2.18
N TRP A 78 14.28 4.41 -1.98
CA TRP A 78 13.52 3.62 -2.95
C TRP A 78 13.30 4.38 -4.25
N GLU A 79 12.98 5.67 -4.19
CA GLU A 79 12.84 6.53 -5.37
C GLU A 79 14.15 6.61 -6.15
N ARG A 80 15.30 6.81 -5.47
CA ARG A 80 16.62 6.76 -6.10
C ARG A 80 16.89 5.41 -6.74
N ASP A 81 16.58 4.30 -6.07
CA ASP A 81 16.83 2.95 -6.59
C ASP A 81 15.96 2.65 -7.83
N VAL A 82 14.69 3.06 -7.81
CA VAL A 82 13.77 2.96 -8.96
C VAL A 82 14.25 3.80 -10.13
N ILE A 83 14.61 5.07 -9.88
CA ILE A 83 15.13 5.97 -10.91
C ILE A 83 16.45 5.42 -11.47
N GLN A 84 17.38 4.99 -10.62
CA GLN A 84 18.67 4.45 -11.05
C GLN A 84 18.52 3.17 -11.87
N HIS A 85 17.57 2.28 -11.51
CA HIS A 85 17.25 1.12 -12.32
C HIS A 85 16.63 1.48 -13.67
N ASN A 86 15.79 2.52 -13.72
CA ASN A 86 15.22 3.04 -14.97
C ASN A 86 16.26 3.77 -15.84
N CYS A 87 17.26 4.44 -15.27
CA CYS A 87 18.31 5.12 -16.02
C CYS A 87 19.42 4.17 -16.50
N LYS A 88 19.77 3.13 -15.72
CA LYS A 88 20.73 2.10 -16.15
C LYS A 88 20.24 1.26 -17.32
N SER A 89 18.93 1.19 -17.54
CA SER A 89 18.38 0.56 -18.75
C SER A 89 18.47 1.49 -19.97
N MET A 90 18.50 2.81 -19.81
CA MET A 90 18.63 3.78 -20.91
C MET A 90 20.10 4.10 -21.30
N ALA A 91 21.03 4.12 -20.34
CA ALA A 91 22.42 4.55 -20.58
C ALA A 91 23.33 3.52 -21.29
N THR A 92 22.78 2.43 -21.82
CA THR A 92 23.55 1.48 -22.65
C THR A 92 23.17 1.46 -24.11
N ASP A 93 22.33 2.41 -24.53
CA ASP A 93 22.06 2.68 -25.94
C ASP A 93 22.94 3.88 -26.35
N ASP A 94 24.23 3.64 -26.58
CA ASP A 94 25.09 4.62 -27.24
C ASP A 94 24.84 4.56 -28.76
N PRO A 95 24.39 5.64 -29.43
CA PRO A 95 24.12 5.65 -30.87
C PRO A 95 25.39 5.69 -31.75
N SER A 96 26.56 5.30 -31.22
CA SER A 96 27.85 5.60 -31.84
C SER A 96 28.45 4.51 -32.74
N ASP A 97 27.75 3.41 -33.02
CA ASP A 97 28.18 2.44 -34.05
C ASP A 97 27.46 2.71 -35.38
N HIS A 98 27.87 3.80 -36.02
CA HIS A 98 27.75 3.94 -37.46
C HIS A 98 29.18 3.89 -38.05
N ILE A 99 29.37 2.91 -38.97
CA ILE A 99 30.49 2.77 -39.93
C ILE A 99 31.68 1.99 -39.32
N ASP A 100 32.05 0.78 -39.77
CA ASP A 100 32.45 0.44 -41.13
C ASP A 100 32.04 -0.98 -41.59
N ASP A 101 31.69 -1.07 -42.87
CA ASP A 101 31.53 -2.32 -43.62
C ASP A 101 32.87 -3.04 -43.74
N SER A 102 33.13 -4.05 -42.91
CA SER A 102 34.08 -5.11 -43.27
C SER A 102 33.47 -6.48 -42.98
N LEU A 103 33.11 -7.18 -44.07
CA LEU A 103 32.77 -8.59 -44.05
C LEU A 103 33.92 -9.41 -43.44
N ASP A 104 33.76 -9.86 -42.20
CA ASP A 104 34.37 -11.11 -41.78
C ASP A 104 33.34 -11.97 -41.03
N ASN A 105 33.23 -13.21 -41.50
CA ASN A 105 32.16 -14.15 -41.23
C ASN A 105 32.40 -14.87 -39.89
N SER A 106 32.42 -14.10 -38.79
CA SER A 106 32.42 -14.67 -37.44
C SER A 106 31.09 -14.38 -36.75
N HIS A 107 30.37 -15.44 -36.38
CA HIS A 107 29.11 -15.36 -35.63
C HIS A 107 29.36 -14.77 -34.24
N VAL A 108 29.38 -13.45 -34.13
CA VAL A 108 29.33 -12.75 -32.85
C VAL A 108 27.86 -12.64 -32.45
N ILE A 109 27.46 -13.47 -31.48
CA ILE A 109 26.16 -13.35 -30.82
C ILE A 109 26.22 -12.12 -29.92
N ILE A 110 25.76 -10.98 -30.41
CA ILE A 110 25.64 -9.76 -29.60
C ILE A 110 24.41 -9.94 -28.69
N PRO A 111 24.56 -9.96 -27.35
CA PRO A 111 23.43 -10.08 -26.45
C PRO A 111 22.59 -8.81 -26.52
N ARG A 112 21.37 -8.91 -27.06
CA ARG A 112 20.38 -7.83 -27.06
C ARG A 112 20.03 -7.48 -25.60
N LYS A 113 20.46 -6.30 -25.15
CA LYS A 113 20.06 -5.78 -23.84
C LYS A 113 18.68 -5.14 -23.97
N VAL A 114 17.70 -5.75 -23.30
CA VAL A 114 16.29 -5.32 -23.35
C VAL A 114 16.08 -4.16 -22.39
N VAL A 115 15.89 -2.94 -22.92
CA VAL A 115 15.41 -1.79 -22.15
C VAL A 115 13.96 -2.07 -21.74
N ARG A 116 13.72 -2.21 -20.45
CA ARG A 116 12.37 -2.48 -19.92
C ARG A 116 11.87 -1.25 -19.18
N ILE A 117 10.90 -0.56 -19.78
CA ILE A 117 10.17 0.54 -19.16
C ILE A 117 9.27 -0.07 -18.07
N VAL A 118 9.46 0.33 -16.81
CA VAL A 118 8.55 -0.07 -15.72
C VAL A 118 7.25 0.72 -15.88
N PRO A 119 6.08 0.06 -15.99
CA PRO A 119 4.81 0.76 -16.09
C PRO A 119 4.54 1.61 -14.84
N GLY A 120 3.99 2.82 -15.02
CA GLY A 120 3.71 3.75 -13.91
C GLY A 120 2.83 3.15 -12.81
N ASN A 121 1.89 2.28 -13.18
CA ASN A 121 1.02 1.57 -12.24
C ASN A 121 1.78 0.65 -11.27
N THR A 122 2.94 0.12 -11.67
CA THR A 122 3.76 -0.79 -10.86
C THR A 122 4.49 0.00 -9.79
N VAL A 123 5.02 1.18 -10.16
CA VAL A 123 5.65 2.12 -9.23
C VAL A 123 4.63 2.60 -8.21
N ALA A 124 3.44 3.03 -8.65
CA ALA A 124 2.38 3.50 -7.77
C ALA A 124 1.88 2.41 -6.80
N ARG A 125 1.76 1.16 -7.26
CA ARG A 125 1.45 0.00 -6.40
C ARG A 125 2.53 -0.23 -5.34
N GLY A 126 3.80 -0.17 -5.74
CA GLY A 126 4.94 -0.30 -4.83
C GLY A 126 4.96 0.80 -3.77
N CYS A 127 4.77 2.06 -4.17
CA CYS A 127 4.67 3.19 -3.24
C CYS A 127 3.52 3.02 -2.24
N ASN A 128 2.36 2.54 -2.68
CA ASN A 128 1.22 2.33 -1.80
C ASN A 128 1.48 1.19 -0.79
N LEU A 129 2.10 0.09 -1.26
CA LEU A 129 2.47 -1.03 -0.42
C LEU A 129 3.54 -0.64 0.60
N LEU A 130 4.60 0.05 0.18
CA LEU A 130 5.64 0.52 1.08
C LEU A 130 5.07 1.42 2.18
N ARG A 131 4.24 2.40 1.80
CA ARG A 131 3.56 3.26 2.77
C ARG A 131 2.76 2.45 3.79
N HIS A 132 2.05 1.43 3.33
CA HIS A 132 1.27 0.55 4.19
C HIS A 132 2.14 -0.21 5.18
N ARG A 133 3.24 -0.81 4.73
CA ARG A 133 4.19 -1.55 5.60
C ARG A 133 4.83 -0.63 6.63
N ILE A 134 5.24 0.57 6.23
CA ILE A 134 5.74 1.60 7.17
C ILE A 134 4.68 1.93 8.22
N ARG A 135 3.41 2.07 7.80
CA ARG A 135 2.30 2.34 8.72
C ARG A 135 2.08 1.18 9.70
N LEU A 136 2.07 -0.06 9.23
CA LEU A 136 1.93 -1.25 10.08
C LEU A 136 3.08 -1.34 11.09
N TYR A 137 4.30 -1.12 10.64
CA TYR A 137 5.47 -1.06 11.51
C TYR A 137 5.30 -0.01 12.61
N CYS A 138 5.04 1.24 12.25
CA CYS A 138 4.92 2.34 13.22
C CYS A 138 3.83 2.04 14.26
N ARG A 139 2.71 1.47 13.84
CA ARG A 139 1.61 1.07 14.73
C ARG A 139 1.96 -0.04 15.69
N SER A 140 2.79 -0.98 15.28
CA SER A 140 3.27 -2.02 16.18
C SER A 140 4.07 -1.42 17.36
N ARG A 141 4.53 -0.18 17.25
CA ARG A 141 5.29 0.56 18.28
C ARG A 141 4.43 1.44 19.19
N ASP A 142 3.19 1.69 18.79
CA ASP A 142 2.22 2.48 19.55
C ASP A 142 1.81 1.76 20.84
N ALA A 143 2.22 2.30 21.98
CA ALA A 143 1.89 1.75 23.30
C ALA A 143 0.48 2.13 23.77
N GLU A 144 -0.09 3.20 23.24
CA GLU A 144 -1.36 3.79 23.69
C GLU A 144 -2.56 3.07 23.07
N VAL A 145 -2.46 2.67 21.80
CA VAL A 145 -3.59 2.13 21.05
C VAL A 145 -3.41 0.65 20.73
N SER A 146 -4.42 -0.16 21.07
CA SER A 146 -4.46 -1.59 20.71
C SER A 146 -4.43 -1.78 19.18
N PRO A 147 -3.68 -2.78 18.65
CA PRO A 147 -3.66 -3.09 17.23
C PRO A 147 -5.07 -3.29 16.64
N VAL A 148 -5.98 -3.90 17.41
CA VAL A 148 -7.37 -4.14 16.99
C VAL A 148 -8.11 -2.82 16.75
N MET A 149 -7.93 -1.83 17.63
CA MET A 149 -8.56 -0.52 17.48
C MET A 149 -8.01 0.24 16.27
N LEU A 150 -6.72 0.07 15.95
CA LEU A 150 -6.11 0.64 14.76
C LEU A 150 -6.64 -0.01 13.47
N SER A 151 -6.84 -1.33 13.45
CA SER A 151 -7.51 -2.04 12.35
C SER A 151 -8.94 -1.56 12.13
N LEU A 152 -9.72 -1.45 13.22
CA LEU A 152 -11.09 -0.96 13.16
C LEU A 152 -11.17 0.47 12.65
N ARG A 153 -10.26 1.34 13.12
CA ARG A 153 -10.18 2.74 12.64
C ARG A 153 -9.89 2.80 11.16
N ASP A 154 -8.98 1.98 10.64
CA ASP A 154 -8.65 1.99 9.21
C ASP A 154 -9.77 1.41 8.36
N ALA A 155 -10.38 0.33 8.81
CA ALA A 155 -11.58 -0.22 8.20
C ALA A 155 -12.71 0.82 8.16
N TRP A 156 -12.87 1.60 9.22
CA TRP A 156 -13.85 2.68 9.26
C TRP A 156 -13.48 3.84 8.34
N VAL A 157 -12.25 4.35 8.40
CA VAL A 157 -11.82 5.54 7.65
C VAL A 157 -11.67 5.24 6.16
N HIS A 158 -11.02 4.13 5.81
CA HIS A 158 -10.70 3.79 4.43
C HIS A 158 -11.72 2.85 3.79
N GLY A 159 -12.36 1.99 4.58
CA GLY A 159 -13.51 1.22 4.13
C GLY A 159 -14.77 2.08 4.15
N VAL A 160 -15.37 2.28 5.32
CA VAL A 160 -16.71 2.86 5.43
C VAL A 160 -16.78 4.32 4.96
N LEU A 161 -16.08 5.24 5.63
CA LEU A 161 -16.13 6.67 5.31
C LEU A 161 -15.49 7.00 3.96
N GLY A 162 -14.42 6.28 3.61
CA GLY A 162 -13.68 6.47 2.37
C GLY A 162 -14.54 6.31 1.12
N MET A 163 -15.64 5.55 1.22
CA MET A 163 -16.61 5.31 0.15
C MET A 163 -17.77 6.29 0.15
N PHE A 164 -18.24 6.75 1.32
CA PHE A 164 -19.33 7.72 1.35
C PHE A 164 -18.97 9.07 0.73
N GLY A 165 -17.70 9.47 0.77
CA GLY A 165 -17.24 10.74 0.20
C GLY A 165 -17.13 10.76 -1.32
N ASP A 166 -16.87 9.60 -1.95
CA ASP A 166 -16.49 9.52 -3.38
C ASP A 166 -17.33 8.52 -4.19
N ALA A 167 -18.31 7.82 -3.58
CA ALA A 167 -19.16 6.87 -4.29
C ALA A 167 -20.13 7.60 -5.22
N SER A 168 -19.66 7.93 -6.42
CA SER A 168 -20.47 8.37 -7.55
C SER A 168 -21.44 7.28 -8.05
N SER A 169 -21.25 6.02 -7.63
CA SER A 169 -22.16 4.91 -7.95
C SER A 169 -22.38 3.92 -6.78
N PRO A 170 -23.59 3.31 -6.68
CA PRO A 170 -23.88 2.25 -5.72
C PRO A 170 -22.92 1.04 -5.82
N ASP A 171 -22.46 0.75 -7.03
CA ASP A 171 -21.52 -0.36 -7.28
C ASP A 171 -20.14 -0.10 -6.65
N SER A 172 -19.67 1.14 -6.69
CA SER A 172 -18.40 1.55 -6.06
C SER A 172 -18.48 1.42 -4.54
N PHE A 173 -19.64 1.75 -3.96
CA PHE A 173 -19.91 1.57 -2.54
C PHE A 173 -19.89 0.08 -2.14
N LEU A 174 -20.63 -0.77 -2.86
CA LEU A 174 -20.66 -2.21 -2.57
C LEU A 174 -19.31 -2.88 -2.75
N ARG A 175 -18.57 -2.53 -3.82
CA ARG A 175 -17.23 -3.07 -4.06
C ARG A 175 -16.29 -2.72 -2.93
N GLY A 176 -16.33 -1.48 -2.49
CA GLY A 176 -15.49 -1.07 -1.40
C GLY A 176 -15.85 -1.76 -0.08
N LEU A 177 -17.14 -1.88 0.24
CA LEU A 177 -17.60 -2.52 1.48
C LEU A 177 -17.27 -4.03 1.51
N THR A 178 -17.24 -4.67 0.34
CA THR A 178 -16.94 -6.11 0.21
C THR A 178 -15.46 -6.42 0.07
N VAL A 179 -14.64 -5.52 -0.50
CA VAL A 179 -13.22 -5.78 -0.79
C VAL A 179 -12.27 -5.04 0.16
N GLU A 180 -12.51 -3.74 0.39
CA GLU A 180 -11.60 -2.92 1.20
C GLU A 180 -11.82 -3.11 2.69
N LEU A 181 -13.08 -3.19 3.13
CA LEU A 181 -13.38 -3.34 4.56
C LEU A 181 -12.70 -4.58 5.15
N PRO A 182 -12.80 -5.79 4.54
CA PRO A 182 -12.11 -6.97 5.05
C PRO A 182 -10.59 -6.84 4.95
N SER A 183 -10.06 -6.21 3.90
CA SER A 183 -8.62 -6.03 3.71
C SER A 183 -8.02 -5.11 4.78
N CYS A 184 -8.71 -4.02 5.09
CA CYS A 184 -8.36 -3.09 6.15
C CYS A 184 -8.51 -3.70 7.55
N LEU A 185 -9.52 -4.54 7.77
CA LEU A 185 -9.68 -5.27 9.05
C LEU A 185 -8.58 -6.31 9.25
N ALA A 186 -8.23 -7.04 8.19
CA ALA A 186 -7.18 -8.05 8.23
C ALA A 186 -5.80 -7.44 8.50
N ASN A 187 -5.56 -6.20 8.07
CA ASN A 187 -4.31 -5.48 8.26
C ASN A 187 -3.06 -6.29 7.85
N GLY A 188 -3.21 -7.11 6.82
CA GLY A 188 -2.13 -7.95 6.30
C GLY A 188 -1.05 -7.11 5.64
N GLU A 189 0.20 -7.53 5.77
CA GLU A 189 1.36 -6.81 5.24
C GLU A 189 1.31 -6.65 3.71
N ASP A 190 0.82 -7.66 3.01
CA ASP A 190 0.77 -7.69 1.55
C ASP A 190 -0.50 -7.05 0.98
N ARG A 191 -1.39 -6.55 1.84
CA ARG A 191 -2.68 -5.98 1.45
C ARG A 191 -2.80 -4.56 1.94
N PRO A 192 -2.37 -3.57 1.14
CA PRO A 192 -2.43 -2.18 1.54
C PRO A 192 -3.87 -1.74 1.75
N CYS A 193 -4.09 -0.97 2.82
CA CYS A 193 -5.36 -0.31 3.11
C CYS A 193 -5.16 1.21 3.09
N PRO A 194 -5.81 1.96 2.17
CA PRO A 194 -6.63 1.47 1.06
C PRO A 194 -5.80 0.77 -0.02
N SER A 195 -6.42 -0.13 -0.78
CA SER A 195 -5.75 -0.79 -1.89
C SER A 195 -5.48 0.18 -3.04
N TYR A 196 -4.49 -0.16 -3.87
CA TYR A 196 -4.19 0.61 -5.09
C TYR A 196 -5.42 0.68 -6.01
N ASP A 197 -6.15 -0.42 -6.17
CA ASP A 197 -7.30 -0.48 -7.05
C ASP A 197 -8.46 0.39 -6.54
N THR A 198 -8.57 0.57 -5.22
CA THR A 198 -9.53 1.51 -4.65
C THR A 198 -9.09 2.95 -4.84
N LEU A 199 -7.81 3.26 -4.62
CA LEU A 199 -7.29 4.60 -4.91
C LEU A 199 -7.50 4.97 -6.40
N ARG A 200 -7.27 4.01 -7.31
CA ARG A 200 -7.37 4.23 -8.75
C ARG A 200 -8.80 4.27 -9.27
N ASN A 201 -9.60 3.26 -8.93
CA ASN A 201 -10.93 3.08 -9.54
C ASN A 201 -12.06 3.74 -8.75
N VAL A 202 -11.93 3.83 -7.42
CA VAL A 202 -12.97 4.43 -6.56
C VAL A 202 -12.69 5.90 -6.34
N LYS A 203 -11.45 6.25 -5.95
CA LYS A 203 -11.06 7.65 -5.73
C LYS A 203 -10.59 8.38 -6.98
N GLY A 204 -10.53 7.70 -8.13
CA GLY A 204 -10.13 8.30 -9.40
C GLY A 204 -8.70 8.84 -9.44
N LYS A 205 -7.85 8.50 -8.47
CA LYS A 205 -6.50 9.05 -8.39
C LYS A 205 -5.64 8.58 -9.55
N ARG A 206 -4.81 9.45 -10.09
CA ARG A 206 -3.80 9.10 -11.10
C ARG A 206 -2.57 8.47 -10.44
N ASP A 207 -1.77 7.74 -11.22
CA ASP A 207 -0.61 7.01 -10.69
C ASP A 207 0.41 7.96 -10.05
N ASP A 208 0.62 9.15 -10.64
CA ASP A 208 1.46 10.23 -10.11
C ASP A 208 0.92 10.80 -8.80
N GLU A 209 -0.41 10.96 -8.67
CA GLU A 209 -1.05 11.39 -7.42
C GLU A 209 -0.96 10.33 -6.32
N ILE A 210 -1.03 9.04 -6.67
CA ILE A 210 -0.82 7.95 -5.72
C ILE A 210 0.62 7.99 -5.22
N ILE A 211 1.60 8.08 -6.13
CA ILE A 211 3.03 8.18 -5.80
C ILE A 211 3.29 9.40 -4.90
N ASP A 212 2.84 10.59 -5.32
CA ASP A 212 3.04 11.83 -4.56
C ASP A 212 2.40 11.74 -3.17
N SER A 213 1.17 11.23 -3.11
CA SER A 213 0.49 11.07 -1.83
C SER A 213 1.20 10.07 -0.94
N SER A 214 1.88 9.05 -1.48
CA SER A 214 2.58 8.04 -0.69
C SER A 214 3.66 8.63 0.20
N TRP A 215 4.32 9.70 -0.24
CA TRP A 215 5.41 10.35 0.49
C TRP A 215 4.96 11.49 1.38
N ARG A 216 3.73 11.98 1.19
CA ARG A 216 3.18 13.09 1.96
C ARG A 216 2.34 12.59 3.13
N SER A 217 2.62 13.15 4.30
CA SER A 217 1.66 13.20 5.40
C SER A 217 0.46 14.06 5.01
N ASN A 218 -0.65 13.86 5.72
CA ASN A 218 -1.82 14.71 5.49
C ASN A 218 -1.49 16.12 6.04
N PRO A 219 -1.61 17.19 5.22
CA PRO A 219 -1.20 18.55 5.58
C PRO A 219 -1.86 19.11 6.84
N TRP A 220 -3.07 18.63 7.15
CA TRP A 220 -3.79 19.03 8.36
C TRP A 220 -2.99 18.67 9.62
N TYR A 221 -2.30 17.54 9.60
CA TYR A 221 -1.52 17.08 10.73
C TYR A 221 -0.17 17.80 10.85
N ASP A 222 0.49 18.10 9.72
CA ASP A 222 1.72 18.88 9.72
C ASP A 222 1.46 20.27 10.34
N LYS A 223 0.29 20.84 10.05
CA LYS A 223 -0.16 22.09 10.65
C LYS A 223 -0.39 21.96 12.16
N TYR A 224 -0.98 20.87 12.63
CA TYR A 224 -1.21 20.62 14.05
C TYR A 224 0.10 20.47 14.82
N GLU A 225 1.07 19.72 14.29
CA GLU A 225 2.37 19.52 14.92
C GLU A 225 3.17 20.83 15.02
N ASN A 226 3.13 21.65 13.98
CA ASN A 226 3.78 22.96 13.98
C ASN A 226 3.18 23.95 15.00
N ASN A 227 1.91 23.78 15.36
CA ASN A 227 1.27 24.59 16.40
C ASN A 227 1.70 24.13 17.80
N ASN A 228 1.76 22.82 18.06
CA ASN A 228 2.16 22.29 19.37
C ASN A 228 3.65 22.52 19.70
N LYS A 229 4.52 22.73 18.70
CA LYS A 229 5.94 23.08 18.93
C LYS A 229 6.16 24.55 19.31
N ARG A 230 5.13 25.39 19.24
CA ARG A 230 5.21 26.83 19.53
C ARG A 230 4.73 27.20 20.94
N GLU A 231 4.19 26.24 21.68
CA GLU A 231 3.76 26.35 23.08
C GLU A 231 4.83 25.77 24.01
#